data_AF-K2FRU5-F1
#
_entry.id   AF-K2FRU5-F1
#
_cell.length_a   1.000
_cell.length_b   1.000
_cell.length_c   1.000
_cell.angle_alpha   90.00
_cell.angle_beta   90.00
_cell.angle_gamma   90.00
#
_symmetry.space_group_name_H-M   'P 1'
#
loop_
_entity.id
_entity.type
_entity.pdbx_description
1 polymer ?
#
loop_
_entity_poly.entity_id
_entity_poly.type
_entity_poly.pdbx_seq_one_letter_code
_entity_poly.pdbx_strand_id
1 'polypeptide(L)'
;MNSKTYHSSAKDISKKLNEYFSKFCEQYPQYASIREDYTKKPIHLNGVQFHAGFVSGPFENWEDYMEVAIAIEIVMLWAYKTKYILDKKQETWDKEENVTGAVLQHDLMLSCIHDLMDAYTQKELRYADKLRTLLSEMVAKLSYGFWIEKTKLNIHNLSQADVLFDWQINYVDRNNSLNLVYDYAPLIGFALSSGNFEIINDYLKAIPADKRFSHASQIISDLGNFGEELDKNARSNQDVFSDIRNGIVTFPICKLIEETEIKEALENSEITKGKVWQNKVTKLISESDVNKEAIQIAAKSYGMHKNFFESYLSDPSPMLLKIFGMLINNKYFNQKIVFDESPLLRSFVVLCDKKGKEMGTYDKLRAHKEGLMHKTFSIFIYNSKGEHLVQKRSDSQPHSVGLWSNTYSSHCISGEKLLVTAKRKLKEDLGIEADLEKRFSFAYKIHTDAGLTEQVYDTVLIGKYDGEVTLNPKESKEARWMTIEDLANDIKINPRTYTDWFKIILERMGYR
;
A
#
# COMPACT_ATOMS: atom_id res chain seq x y z
N MET A 1 -13.85 1.41 -0.43
CA MET A 1 -13.92 0.45 -1.57
C MET A 1 -13.08 -0.77 -1.18
N ASN A 2 -13.54 -2.04 -1.27
CA ASN A 2 -12.64 -3.19 -0.97
C ASN A 2 -11.61 -3.35 -2.09
N SER A 3 -10.53 -4.08 -1.79
CA SER A 3 -9.50 -4.44 -2.77
C SER A 3 -10.07 -5.14 -4.02
N LYS A 4 -11.13 -5.94 -3.91
CA LYS A 4 -11.78 -6.62 -5.05
C LYS A 4 -12.52 -5.67 -5.98
N THR A 5 -13.37 -4.80 -5.44
CA THR A 5 -14.06 -3.77 -6.23
C THR A 5 -13.06 -2.78 -6.79
N TYR A 6 -12.01 -2.42 -6.02
CA TYR A 6 -10.89 -1.63 -6.54
C TYR A 6 -10.22 -2.31 -7.74
N HIS A 7 -9.84 -3.57 -7.61
CA HIS A 7 -9.17 -4.30 -8.67
C HIS A 7 -10.06 -4.47 -9.91
N SER A 8 -11.37 -4.65 -9.71
CA SER A 8 -12.36 -4.66 -10.79
C SER A 8 -12.43 -3.30 -11.50
N SER A 9 -12.58 -2.21 -10.76
CA SER A 9 -12.62 -0.86 -11.35
C SER A 9 -11.30 -0.48 -12.02
N ALA A 10 -10.16 -0.85 -11.43
CA ALA A 10 -8.85 -0.63 -12.01
C ALA A 10 -8.71 -1.35 -13.35
N LYS A 11 -9.21 -2.60 -13.45
CA LYS A 11 -9.27 -3.35 -14.71
C LYS A 11 -10.15 -2.68 -15.74
N ASP A 12 -11.35 -2.22 -15.35
CA ASP A 12 -12.26 -1.53 -16.26
C ASP A 12 -11.66 -0.23 -16.81
N ILE A 13 -11.05 0.59 -15.94
CA ILE A 13 -10.34 1.81 -16.35
C ILE A 13 -9.20 1.45 -17.31
N SER A 14 -8.40 0.45 -16.97
CA SER A 14 -7.25 0.04 -17.79
C SER A 14 -7.70 -0.51 -19.14
N LYS A 15 -8.83 -1.21 -19.19
CA LYS A 15 -9.45 -1.68 -20.44
C LYS A 15 -9.85 -0.50 -21.33
N LYS A 16 -10.51 0.52 -20.78
CA LYS A 16 -10.88 1.73 -21.53
C LYS A 16 -9.66 2.47 -22.07
N LEU A 17 -8.60 2.62 -21.26
CA LEU A 17 -7.34 3.23 -21.70
C LEU A 17 -6.68 2.41 -22.83
N ASN A 18 -6.65 1.09 -22.72
CA ASN A 18 -6.13 0.20 -23.77
C ASN A 18 -6.92 0.32 -25.08
N GLU A 19 -8.26 0.32 -25.00
CA GLU A 19 -9.14 0.47 -26.16
C GLU A 19 -8.93 1.84 -26.84
N TYR A 20 -8.86 2.91 -26.04
CA TYR A 20 -8.62 4.25 -26.54
C TYR A 20 -7.25 4.36 -27.23
N PHE A 21 -6.19 3.94 -26.54
CA PHE A 21 -4.84 4.03 -27.10
C PHE A 21 -4.66 3.15 -28.34
N SER A 22 -5.34 2.00 -28.40
CA SER A 22 -5.31 1.15 -29.59
C SER A 22 -5.91 1.86 -30.81
N LYS A 23 -7.07 2.52 -30.65
CA LYS A 23 -7.70 3.33 -31.70
C LYS A 23 -6.84 4.54 -32.09
N PHE A 24 -6.22 5.19 -31.11
CA PHE A 24 -5.26 6.26 -31.37
C PHE A 24 -4.12 5.74 -32.25
N CYS A 25 -3.49 4.61 -31.92
CA CYS A 25 -2.42 4.03 -32.74
C CYS A 25 -2.88 3.50 -34.12
N GLU A 26 -4.17 3.27 -34.35
CA GLU A 26 -4.67 2.99 -35.71
C GLU A 26 -4.62 4.23 -36.61
N GLN A 27 -4.82 5.42 -36.02
CA GLN A 27 -4.67 6.71 -36.72
C GLN A 27 -3.20 7.16 -36.81
N TYR A 28 -2.36 6.70 -35.88
CA TYR A 28 -0.93 7.01 -35.80
C TYR A 28 -0.08 5.71 -35.80
N PRO A 29 0.06 5.01 -36.95
CA PRO A 29 0.68 3.69 -37.02
C PRO A 29 2.15 3.63 -36.54
N GLN A 30 2.86 4.76 -36.55
CA GLN A 30 4.23 4.86 -36.03
C GLN A 30 4.34 4.48 -34.54
N TYR A 31 3.23 4.54 -33.79
CA TYR A 31 3.20 4.18 -32.37
C TYR A 31 2.81 2.73 -32.10
N ALA A 32 2.71 1.89 -33.14
CA ALA A 32 2.33 0.48 -33.00
C ALA A 32 3.22 -0.29 -32.00
N SER A 33 4.53 -0.03 -31.97
CA SER A 33 5.44 -0.67 -31.02
C SER A 33 5.20 -0.21 -29.58
N ILE A 34 4.81 1.05 -29.38
CA ILE A 34 4.46 1.58 -28.05
C ILE A 34 3.15 0.94 -27.57
N ARG A 35 2.16 0.79 -28.47
CA ARG A 35 0.90 0.10 -28.18
C ARG A 35 1.12 -1.32 -27.66
N GLU A 36 2.05 -2.06 -28.27
CA GLU A 36 2.37 -3.42 -27.81
C GLU A 36 2.86 -3.45 -26.37
N ASP A 37 3.74 -2.52 -25.99
CA ASP A 37 4.25 -2.45 -24.61
C ASP A 37 3.20 -1.88 -23.63
N TYR A 38 2.42 -0.91 -24.07
CA TYR A 38 1.33 -0.32 -23.30
C TYR A 38 0.25 -1.35 -22.96
N THR A 39 -0.25 -2.08 -23.96
CA THR A 39 -1.39 -3.00 -23.81
C THR A 39 -1.05 -4.31 -23.09
N LYS A 40 0.24 -4.65 -22.92
CA LYS A 40 0.70 -5.77 -22.08
C LYS A 40 0.41 -5.53 -20.59
N LYS A 41 0.26 -4.27 -20.14
CA LYS A 41 -0.01 -3.95 -18.74
C LYS A 41 -1.45 -4.35 -18.37
N PRO A 42 -1.65 -5.22 -17.36
CA PRO A 42 -2.99 -5.60 -16.92
C PRO A 42 -3.69 -4.46 -16.17
N ILE A 43 -2.92 -3.58 -15.52
CA ILE A 43 -3.40 -2.41 -14.80
C ILE A 43 -2.51 -1.21 -15.14
N HIS A 44 -3.15 -0.13 -15.58
CA HIS A 44 -2.54 1.20 -15.79
C HIS A 44 -2.67 2.02 -14.51
N LEU A 45 -1.70 1.85 -13.62
CA LEU A 45 -1.72 2.44 -12.29
C LEU A 45 -1.85 3.98 -12.29
N ASN A 46 -1.04 4.67 -13.09
CA ASN A 46 -1.07 6.13 -13.19
C ASN A 46 -2.41 6.60 -13.78
N GLY A 47 -2.93 5.88 -14.79
CA GLY A 47 -4.26 6.14 -15.34
C GLY A 47 -5.38 5.90 -14.30
N VAL A 48 -5.25 4.89 -13.45
CA VAL A 48 -6.18 4.59 -12.36
C VAL A 48 -6.11 5.65 -11.26
N GLN A 49 -4.92 6.14 -10.92
CA GLN A 49 -4.70 7.23 -9.97
C GLN A 49 -5.24 8.56 -10.52
N PHE A 50 -4.97 8.86 -11.80
CA PHE A 50 -5.57 9.98 -12.52
C PHE A 50 -7.09 9.91 -12.43
N HIS A 51 -7.70 8.77 -12.76
CA HIS A 51 -9.15 8.61 -12.64
C HIS A 51 -9.61 8.78 -11.18
N ALA A 52 -8.87 8.30 -10.17
CA ALA A 52 -9.23 8.48 -8.75
C ALA A 52 -9.29 9.96 -8.38
N GLY A 53 -8.23 10.66 -8.72
CA GLY A 53 -8.06 12.08 -8.52
C GLY A 53 -9.14 12.85 -9.25
N PHE A 54 -9.36 12.49 -10.53
CA PHE A 54 -10.46 12.96 -11.35
C PHE A 54 -11.70 12.76 -10.54
N VAL A 55 -12.27 11.55 -10.38
CA VAL A 55 -13.57 11.23 -9.71
C VAL A 55 -13.76 11.68 -8.24
N SER A 56 -12.84 12.47 -7.68
CA SER A 56 -12.96 13.07 -6.34
C SER A 56 -13.35 14.56 -6.32
N GLY A 57 -13.06 15.33 -7.38
CA GLY A 57 -13.66 16.66 -7.66
C GLY A 57 -15.17 16.69 -8.02
N PRO A 58 -15.70 17.76 -8.64
CA PRO A 58 -17.15 17.94 -8.90
C PRO A 58 -17.71 17.31 -10.21
N PHE A 59 -16.85 16.66 -11.01
CA PHE A 59 -17.07 15.92 -12.27
C PHE A 59 -17.81 16.55 -13.45
N GLU A 60 -17.04 16.59 -14.55
CA GLU A 60 -17.43 16.35 -15.93
C GLU A 60 -17.08 14.88 -16.32
N ASN A 61 -17.25 14.48 -17.58
CA ASN A 61 -16.98 13.10 -18.03
C ASN A 61 -15.48 12.80 -18.19
N TRP A 62 -14.90 11.92 -17.37
CA TRP A 62 -13.45 11.63 -17.39
C TRP A 62 -12.96 11.05 -18.72
N GLU A 63 -13.84 10.39 -19.47
CA GLU A 63 -13.52 9.79 -20.76
C GLU A 63 -13.08 10.83 -21.80
N ASP A 64 -13.48 12.10 -21.62
CA ASP A 64 -13.07 13.20 -22.48
C ASP A 64 -11.57 13.53 -22.34
N TYR A 65 -10.93 13.07 -21.25
CA TYR A 65 -9.54 13.36 -20.87
C TYR A 65 -8.60 12.14 -20.96
N MET A 66 -8.98 11.08 -21.69
CA MET A 66 -8.18 9.85 -21.77
C MET A 66 -6.77 10.07 -22.32
N GLU A 67 -6.55 11.02 -23.23
CA GLU A 67 -5.22 11.36 -23.74
C GLU A 67 -4.27 11.77 -22.62
N VAL A 68 -4.77 12.54 -21.64
CA VAL A 68 -3.98 13.01 -20.51
C VAL A 68 -3.55 11.82 -19.66
N ALA A 69 -4.49 10.93 -19.33
CA ALA A 69 -4.19 9.72 -18.55
C ALA A 69 -3.20 8.80 -19.28
N ILE A 70 -3.32 8.66 -20.60
CA ILE A 70 -2.41 7.85 -21.43
C ILE A 70 -1.03 8.51 -21.51
N ALA A 71 -0.95 9.83 -21.71
CA ALA A 71 0.30 10.56 -21.76
C ALA A 71 1.10 10.40 -20.46
N ILE A 72 0.44 10.51 -19.31
CA ILE A 72 1.04 10.25 -17.98
C ILE A 72 1.59 8.81 -17.89
N GLU A 73 0.87 7.81 -18.39
CA GLU A 73 1.37 6.42 -18.45
C GLU A 73 2.56 6.24 -19.38
N ILE A 74 2.58 6.93 -20.52
CA ILE A 74 3.70 6.88 -21.47
C ILE A 74 4.94 7.55 -20.89
N VAL A 75 4.80 8.62 -20.10
CA VAL A 75 5.92 9.21 -19.32
C VAL A 75 6.58 8.15 -18.42
N MET A 76 5.79 7.29 -17.76
CA MET A 76 6.36 6.20 -16.95
C MET A 76 6.92 5.05 -17.78
N LEU A 77 6.32 4.71 -18.92
CA LEU A 77 6.89 3.75 -19.86
C LEU A 77 8.25 4.21 -20.40
N TRP A 78 8.36 5.50 -20.71
CA TRP A 78 9.59 6.16 -21.11
C TRP A 78 10.66 5.98 -20.03
N ALA A 79 10.34 6.27 -18.75
CA ALA A 79 11.27 6.08 -17.64
C ALA A 79 11.72 4.61 -17.48
N TYR A 80 10.82 3.64 -17.63
CA TYR A 80 11.21 2.22 -17.60
C TYR A 80 12.17 1.85 -18.73
N LYS A 81 11.94 2.42 -19.93
CA LYS A 81 12.84 2.22 -21.08
C LYS A 81 14.21 2.85 -20.83
N THR A 82 14.26 4.05 -20.26
CA THR A 82 15.50 4.72 -19.86
C THR A 82 16.28 3.88 -18.86
N LYS A 83 15.63 3.38 -17.78
CA LYS A 83 16.26 2.49 -16.81
C LYS A 83 16.83 1.23 -17.48
N TYR A 84 16.06 0.62 -18.38
CA TYR A 84 16.52 -0.55 -19.14
C TYR A 84 17.76 -0.28 -19.99
N ILE A 85 17.83 0.87 -20.66
CA ILE A 85 19.01 1.30 -21.45
C ILE A 85 20.22 1.52 -20.53
N LEU A 86 20.02 2.20 -19.40
CA LEU A 86 21.10 2.58 -18.47
C LEU A 86 21.67 1.40 -17.66
N ASP A 87 20.86 0.38 -17.38
CA ASP A 87 21.23 -0.73 -16.50
C ASP A 87 21.75 -1.96 -17.26
N LYS A 88 21.80 -1.92 -18.60
CA LYS A 88 22.35 -2.99 -19.47
C LYS A 88 21.86 -4.40 -19.10
N LYS A 89 20.59 -4.57 -18.73
CA LYS A 89 20.05 -5.84 -18.18
C LYS A 89 20.30 -7.04 -19.10
N GLN A 90 21.28 -7.88 -18.76
CA GLN A 90 21.95 -8.83 -19.67
C GLN A 90 21.07 -9.86 -20.42
N GLU A 91 19.86 -10.21 -19.95
CA GLU A 91 19.08 -11.32 -20.55
C GLU A 91 18.38 -11.01 -21.89
N THR A 92 18.54 -9.80 -22.42
CA THR A 92 17.93 -9.35 -23.69
C THR A 92 18.94 -8.69 -24.64
N TRP A 93 20.23 -8.68 -24.28
CA TRP A 93 21.27 -7.86 -24.91
C TRP A 93 22.29 -8.65 -25.74
N ASP A 94 21.90 -9.80 -26.27
CA ASP A 94 22.81 -10.56 -27.14
C ASP A 94 23.04 -9.90 -28.52
N LYS A 95 22.38 -8.76 -28.83
CA LYS A 95 22.51 -8.06 -30.12
C LYS A 95 22.47 -6.53 -30.00
N GLU A 96 23.45 -5.85 -30.61
CA GLU A 96 23.58 -4.38 -30.73
C GLU A 96 22.33 -3.72 -31.35
N GLU A 97 21.61 -4.44 -32.22
CA GLU A 97 20.32 -4.04 -32.82
C GLU A 97 19.23 -3.72 -31.78
N ASN A 98 19.26 -4.38 -30.60
CA ASN A 98 18.27 -4.16 -29.54
C ASN A 98 18.44 -2.81 -28.83
N VAL A 99 19.64 -2.24 -28.85
CA VAL A 99 19.96 -0.95 -28.20
C VAL A 99 19.46 0.19 -29.07
N THR A 100 19.79 0.19 -30.35
CA THR A 100 19.36 1.20 -31.31
C THR A 100 17.83 1.22 -31.42
N GLY A 101 17.19 0.05 -31.47
CA GLY A 101 15.72 -0.04 -31.43
C GLY A 101 15.10 0.53 -30.15
N ALA A 102 15.72 0.30 -28.99
CA ALA A 102 15.24 0.84 -27.71
C ALA A 102 15.36 2.36 -27.63
N VAL A 103 16.47 2.93 -28.14
CA VAL A 103 16.68 4.39 -28.20
C VAL A 103 15.68 5.06 -29.15
N LEU A 104 15.45 4.48 -30.33
CA LEU A 104 14.45 5.01 -31.27
C LEU A 104 13.03 4.96 -30.68
N GLN A 105 12.67 3.88 -29.99
CA GLN A 105 11.38 3.79 -29.31
C GLN A 105 11.24 4.82 -28.18
N HIS A 106 12.31 5.13 -27.47
CA HIS A 106 12.32 6.13 -26.41
C HIS A 106 11.98 7.53 -26.97
N ASP A 107 12.52 7.92 -28.12
CA ASP A 107 12.19 9.20 -28.76
C ASP A 107 10.78 9.21 -29.37
N LEU A 108 10.32 8.06 -29.90
CA LEU A 108 8.94 7.90 -30.35
C LEU A 108 7.93 8.05 -29.19
N MET A 109 8.27 7.64 -27.96
CA MET A 109 7.41 7.84 -26.79
C MET A 109 7.22 9.32 -26.46
N LEU A 110 8.27 10.14 -26.56
CA LEU A 110 8.16 11.59 -26.38
C LEU A 110 7.26 12.21 -27.47
N SER A 111 7.47 11.79 -28.71
CA SER A 111 6.61 12.24 -29.83
C SER A 111 5.15 11.83 -29.61
N CYS A 112 4.90 10.61 -29.13
CA CYS A 112 3.55 10.11 -28.82
C CYS A 112 2.85 10.94 -27.73
N ILE A 113 3.58 11.38 -26.71
CA ILE A 113 3.05 12.30 -25.68
C ILE A 113 2.60 13.62 -26.32
N HIS A 114 3.39 14.18 -27.25
CA HIS A 114 3.03 15.41 -27.96
C HIS A 114 1.78 15.21 -28.82
N ASP A 115 1.71 14.15 -29.62
CA ASP A 115 0.56 13.86 -30.49
C ASP A 115 -0.74 13.61 -29.69
N LEU A 116 -0.64 12.94 -28.52
CA LEU A 116 -1.77 12.79 -27.61
C LEU A 116 -2.26 14.15 -27.08
N MET A 117 -1.35 15.05 -26.74
CA MET A 117 -1.72 16.39 -26.28
C MET A 117 -2.28 17.25 -27.41
N ASP A 118 -1.83 17.08 -28.64
CA ASP A 118 -2.39 17.74 -29.82
C ASP A 118 -3.82 17.27 -30.08
N ALA A 119 -4.08 15.96 -29.99
CA ALA A 119 -5.44 15.40 -30.06
C ALA A 119 -6.33 15.93 -28.93
N TYR A 120 -5.80 16.05 -27.70
CA TYR A 120 -6.52 16.70 -26.60
C TYR A 120 -6.86 18.17 -26.88
N THR A 121 -5.90 18.94 -27.41
CA THR A 121 -6.11 20.36 -27.77
C THR A 121 -7.21 20.53 -28.82
N GLN A 122 -7.31 19.62 -29.79
CA GLN A 122 -8.34 19.64 -30.83
C GLN A 122 -9.76 19.45 -30.29
N LYS A 123 -9.92 18.89 -29.08
CA LYS A 123 -11.23 18.78 -28.42
C LYS A 123 -11.73 20.12 -27.85
N GLU A 124 -10.93 21.18 -27.93
CA GLU A 124 -11.23 22.52 -27.38
C GLU A 124 -11.54 22.51 -25.86
N LEU A 125 -11.01 21.50 -25.15
CA LEU A 125 -11.11 21.39 -23.71
C LEU A 125 -10.13 22.35 -23.01
N ARG A 126 -10.46 22.71 -21.76
CA ARG A 126 -9.66 23.67 -20.97
C ARG A 126 -8.29 23.10 -20.59
N TYR A 127 -7.38 24.02 -20.25
CA TYR A 127 -6.10 23.75 -19.58
C TYR A 127 -5.03 22.97 -20.38
N ALA A 128 -5.14 22.86 -21.70
CA ALA A 128 -4.15 22.15 -22.54
C ALA A 128 -2.70 22.61 -22.29
N ASP A 129 -2.44 23.92 -22.22
CA ASP A 129 -1.08 24.46 -22.00
C ASP A 129 -0.51 24.07 -20.63
N LYS A 130 -1.36 24.09 -19.59
CA LYS A 130 -0.96 23.67 -18.23
C LYS A 130 -0.58 22.19 -18.21
N LEU A 131 -1.36 21.35 -18.89
CA LEU A 131 -1.08 19.91 -18.99
C LEU A 131 0.22 19.63 -19.72
N ARG A 132 0.49 20.33 -20.84
CA ARG A 132 1.78 20.20 -21.56
C ARG A 132 2.96 20.59 -20.67
N THR A 133 2.80 21.65 -19.88
CA THR A 133 3.83 22.11 -18.94
C THR A 133 4.11 21.05 -17.89
N LEU A 134 3.06 20.50 -17.27
CA LEU A 134 3.18 19.47 -16.24
C LEU A 134 3.79 18.17 -16.77
N LEU A 135 3.39 17.72 -17.96
CA LEU A 135 3.99 16.53 -18.59
C LEU A 135 5.47 16.75 -18.91
N SER A 136 5.83 17.93 -19.41
CA SER A 136 7.24 18.28 -19.67
C SER A 136 8.06 18.33 -18.38
N GLU A 137 7.49 18.87 -17.30
CA GLU A 137 8.10 18.88 -15.97
C GLU A 137 8.35 17.45 -15.47
N MET A 138 7.39 16.53 -15.63
CA MET A 138 7.57 15.13 -15.24
C MET A 138 8.75 14.47 -15.98
N VAL A 139 8.84 14.64 -17.31
CA VAL A 139 9.95 14.09 -18.11
C VAL A 139 11.29 14.69 -17.69
N ALA A 140 11.33 16.00 -17.47
CA ALA A 140 12.54 16.69 -17.00
C ALA A 140 12.98 16.18 -15.62
N LYS A 141 12.04 16.01 -14.69
CA LYS A 141 12.30 15.47 -13.35
C LYS A 141 12.77 14.02 -13.40
N LEU A 142 12.16 13.16 -14.21
CA LEU A 142 12.63 11.79 -14.42
C LEU A 142 14.08 11.76 -14.92
N SER A 143 14.40 12.55 -15.94
CA SER A 143 15.75 12.69 -16.49
C SER A 143 16.75 13.12 -15.41
N TYR A 144 16.38 14.10 -14.60
CA TYR A 144 17.18 14.57 -13.48
C TYR A 144 17.39 13.49 -12.40
N GLY A 145 16.35 12.71 -12.08
CA GLY A 145 16.43 11.59 -11.15
C GLY A 145 17.45 10.52 -11.60
N PHE A 146 17.43 10.16 -12.89
CA PHE A 146 18.44 9.23 -13.46
C PHE A 146 19.85 9.81 -13.41
N TRP A 147 20.00 11.12 -13.64
CA TRP A 147 21.29 11.78 -13.52
C TRP A 147 21.82 11.76 -12.07
N ILE A 148 20.98 12.05 -11.07
CA ILE A 148 21.36 11.94 -9.65
C ILE A 148 21.78 10.51 -9.33
N GLU A 149 20.98 9.54 -9.72
CA GLU A 149 21.27 8.13 -9.47
C GLU A 149 22.64 7.73 -9.97
N LYS A 150 22.99 8.10 -11.21
CA LYS A 150 24.29 7.74 -11.80
C LYS A 150 25.44 8.59 -11.28
N THR A 151 25.24 9.86 -10.95
CA THR A 151 26.35 10.79 -10.66
C THR A 151 26.56 11.08 -9.17
N LYS A 152 25.59 10.75 -8.31
CA LYS A 152 25.61 11.09 -6.88
C LYS A 152 25.39 9.89 -5.97
N LEU A 153 24.66 8.87 -6.43
CA LEU A 153 24.31 7.70 -5.62
C LEU A 153 25.01 6.42 -6.09
N ASN A 154 26.01 6.52 -6.96
CA ASN A 154 26.63 5.36 -7.59
C ASN A 154 28.12 5.23 -7.22
N ILE A 155 28.46 4.13 -6.55
CA ILE A 155 29.85 3.86 -6.11
C ILE A 155 30.80 3.45 -7.23
N HIS A 156 30.30 3.13 -8.43
CA HIS A 156 31.16 2.94 -9.59
C HIS A 156 31.68 4.28 -10.14
N ASN A 157 31.04 5.40 -9.77
CA ASN A 157 31.39 6.73 -10.25
C ASN A 157 31.95 7.65 -9.15
N LEU A 158 31.69 7.34 -7.87
CA LEU A 158 32.14 8.09 -6.70
C LEU A 158 32.67 7.13 -5.62
N SER A 159 33.50 7.62 -4.70
CA SER A 159 33.88 6.81 -3.54
C SER A 159 32.66 6.55 -2.64
N GLN A 160 32.66 5.44 -1.90
CA GLN A 160 31.60 5.16 -0.92
C GLN A 160 31.44 6.30 0.09
N ALA A 161 32.54 6.90 0.55
CA ALA A 161 32.51 8.02 1.48
C ALA A 161 31.81 9.25 0.88
N ASP A 162 32.08 9.57 -0.38
CA ASP A 162 31.45 10.70 -1.08
C ASP A 162 29.95 10.45 -1.29
N VAL A 163 29.57 9.23 -1.66
CA VAL A 163 28.15 8.85 -1.81
C VAL A 163 27.42 8.98 -0.48
N LEU A 164 28.03 8.54 0.62
CA LEU A 164 27.42 8.58 1.96
C LEU A 164 27.31 9.99 2.53
N PHE A 165 28.26 10.88 2.23
CA PHE A 165 28.33 12.23 2.80
C PHE A 165 27.04 13.04 2.58
N ASP A 166 26.49 13.00 1.36
CA ASP A 166 25.25 13.70 0.99
C ASP A 166 24.12 12.73 0.60
N TRP A 167 24.19 11.47 1.04
CA TRP A 167 23.28 10.41 0.58
C TRP A 167 21.81 10.78 0.78
N GLN A 168 21.45 11.24 1.98
CA GLN A 168 20.05 11.52 2.34
C GLN A 168 19.41 12.57 1.41
N ILE A 169 20.15 13.63 1.07
CA ILE A 169 19.66 14.72 0.21
C ILE A 169 19.46 14.18 -1.21
N ASN A 170 20.49 13.56 -1.78
CA ASN A 170 20.44 13.03 -3.14
C ASN A 170 19.43 11.90 -3.28
N TYR A 171 19.30 11.04 -2.28
CA TYR A 171 18.35 9.93 -2.26
C TYR A 171 16.90 10.40 -2.24
N VAL A 172 16.57 11.38 -1.38
CA VAL A 172 15.23 11.98 -1.35
C VAL A 172 14.92 12.63 -2.69
N ASP A 173 15.84 13.40 -3.26
CA ASP A 173 15.63 14.09 -4.53
C ASP A 173 15.50 13.13 -5.72
N ARG A 174 16.35 12.09 -5.79
CA ARG A 174 16.24 10.99 -6.77
C ARG A 174 14.88 10.30 -6.68
N ASN A 175 14.44 9.96 -5.48
CA ASN A 175 13.16 9.26 -5.31
C ASN A 175 11.96 10.13 -5.72
N ASN A 176 11.93 11.40 -5.29
CA ASN A 176 10.89 12.34 -5.70
C ASN A 176 10.88 12.53 -7.21
N SER A 177 12.04 12.62 -7.83
CA SER A 177 12.20 12.83 -9.27
C SER A 177 11.75 11.62 -10.09
N LEU A 178 12.11 10.39 -9.70
CA LEU A 178 11.75 9.18 -10.43
C LEU A 178 10.29 8.74 -10.26
N ASN A 179 9.63 9.17 -9.19
CA ASN A 179 8.28 8.75 -8.85
C ASN A 179 7.28 9.91 -8.80
N LEU A 180 7.66 11.11 -9.26
CA LEU A 180 6.82 12.31 -9.26
C LEU A 180 5.46 12.07 -9.94
N VAL A 181 5.45 11.22 -10.96
CA VAL A 181 4.24 10.88 -11.70
C VAL A 181 3.14 10.32 -10.79
N TYR A 182 3.50 9.53 -9.77
CA TYR A 182 2.52 8.99 -8.85
C TYR A 182 1.91 10.03 -7.91
N ASP A 183 2.66 11.11 -7.62
CA ASP A 183 2.13 12.25 -6.87
C ASP A 183 1.19 13.07 -7.77
N TYR A 184 1.61 13.34 -9.01
CA TYR A 184 0.93 14.27 -9.90
C TYR A 184 -0.30 13.67 -10.58
N ALA A 185 -0.28 12.39 -10.98
CA ALA A 185 -1.41 11.76 -11.66
C ALA A 185 -2.76 12.00 -10.96
N PRO A 186 -2.92 11.72 -9.65
CA PRO A 186 -4.17 12.00 -8.95
C PRO A 186 -4.43 13.51 -8.77
N LEU A 187 -3.40 14.34 -8.55
CA LEU A 187 -3.58 15.78 -8.42
C LEU A 187 -4.07 16.42 -9.72
N ILE A 188 -3.52 16.01 -10.86
CA ILE A 188 -3.93 16.49 -12.20
C ILE A 188 -5.37 16.07 -12.49
N GLY A 189 -5.73 14.82 -12.18
CA GLY A 189 -7.11 14.38 -12.31
C GLY A 189 -8.06 15.28 -11.53
N PHE A 190 -7.77 15.54 -10.26
CA PHE A 190 -8.60 16.41 -9.42
C PHE A 190 -8.64 17.85 -9.94
N ALA A 191 -7.49 18.38 -10.35
CA ALA A 191 -7.36 19.73 -10.88
C ALA A 191 -8.18 19.94 -12.16
N LEU A 192 -8.23 18.95 -13.05
CA LEU A 192 -9.06 19.00 -14.25
C LEU A 192 -10.55 19.00 -13.91
N SER A 193 -10.97 18.11 -13.02
CA SER A 193 -12.37 18.00 -12.59
C SER A 193 -12.87 19.25 -11.86
N SER A 194 -12.03 19.83 -11.00
CA SER A 194 -12.39 20.97 -10.17
C SER A 194 -12.08 22.33 -10.79
N GLY A 195 -11.28 22.36 -11.86
CA GLY A 195 -10.68 23.58 -12.39
C GLY A 195 -9.58 24.19 -11.50
N ASN A 196 -9.24 23.57 -10.37
CA ASN A 196 -8.26 24.08 -9.41
C ASN A 196 -6.88 23.44 -9.58
N PHE A 197 -6.02 24.06 -10.38
CA PHE A 197 -4.62 23.63 -10.55
C PHE A 197 -3.69 24.08 -9.42
N GLU A 198 -4.11 25.01 -8.54
CA GLU A 198 -3.27 25.44 -7.40
C GLU A 198 -3.07 24.31 -6.39
N ILE A 199 -3.93 23.29 -6.38
CA ILE A 199 -3.76 22.11 -5.51
C ILE A 199 -2.38 21.44 -5.68
N ILE A 200 -1.77 21.49 -6.86
CA ILE A 200 -0.43 20.93 -7.09
C ILE A 200 0.62 21.75 -6.34
N ASN A 201 0.54 23.09 -6.42
CA ASN A 201 1.43 23.99 -5.68
C ASN A 201 1.22 23.87 -4.17
N ASP A 202 -0.03 23.79 -3.73
CA ASP A 202 -0.39 23.62 -2.33
C ASP A 202 0.12 22.29 -1.79
N TYR A 203 0.01 21.21 -2.57
CA TYR A 203 0.58 19.90 -2.24
C TYR A 203 2.10 19.99 -2.04
N LEU A 204 2.81 20.60 -2.99
CA LEU A 204 4.27 20.72 -2.94
C LEU A 204 4.74 21.55 -1.72
N LYS A 205 3.96 22.53 -1.28
CA LYS A 205 4.20 23.34 -0.07
C LYS A 205 3.85 22.60 1.22
N ALA A 206 2.72 21.90 1.22
CA ALA A 206 2.19 21.24 2.42
C ALA A 206 2.92 19.94 2.76
N ILE A 207 3.42 19.22 1.74
CA ILE A 207 4.04 17.90 1.92
C ILE A 207 5.54 17.98 1.61
N PRO A 208 6.41 17.90 2.65
CA PRO A 208 7.84 17.83 2.50
C PRO A 208 8.30 16.68 1.59
N ALA A 209 9.40 16.87 0.87
CA ALA A 209 9.91 15.90 -0.10
C ALA A 209 10.14 14.49 0.48
N ASP A 210 10.62 14.39 1.72
CA ASP A 210 10.85 13.13 2.43
C ASP A 210 9.57 12.49 3.03
N LYS A 211 8.41 13.11 2.75
CA LYS A 211 7.08 12.67 3.19
C LYS A 211 6.12 12.46 2.03
N ARG A 212 6.52 12.80 0.80
CA ARG A 212 5.72 12.59 -0.42
C ARG A 212 5.54 11.10 -0.73
N PHE A 213 4.46 10.78 -1.43
CA PHE A 213 4.18 9.41 -1.82
C PHE A 213 5.29 8.86 -2.72
N SER A 214 5.77 9.67 -3.67
CA SER A 214 6.90 9.35 -4.56
C SER A 214 8.16 8.86 -3.82
N HIS A 215 8.49 9.49 -2.69
CA HIS A 215 9.60 9.04 -1.83
C HIS A 215 9.32 7.70 -1.16
N ALA A 216 8.17 7.57 -0.49
CA ALA A 216 7.80 6.34 0.21
C ALA A 216 7.65 5.15 -0.76
N SER A 217 7.02 5.36 -1.91
CA SER A 217 6.83 4.34 -2.94
C SER A 217 8.16 3.86 -3.52
N GLN A 218 9.14 4.75 -3.64
CA GLN A 218 10.46 4.37 -4.13
C GLN A 218 11.24 3.53 -3.12
N ILE A 219 11.21 3.88 -1.83
CA ILE A 219 11.81 3.05 -0.77
C ILE A 219 11.22 1.64 -0.80
N ILE A 220 9.89 1.56 -0.94
CA ILE A 220 9.19 0.28 -1.04
C ILE A 220 9.61 -0.50 -2.30
N SER A 221 9.73 0.18 -3.44
CA SER A 221 10.22 -0.45 -4.67
C SER A 221 11.65 -0.97 -4.50
N ASP A 222 12.52 -0.18 -3.86
CA ASP A 222 13.92 -0.55 -3.60
C ASP A 222 14.00 -1.74 -2.65
N LEU A 223 13.07 -1.90 -1.70
CA LEU A 223 12.99 -3.09 -0.83
C LEU A 223 12.47 -4.32 -1.56
N GLY A 224 11.57 -4.15 -2.51
CA GLY A 224 11.04 -5.25 -3.34
C GLY A 224 12.12 -5.99 -4.14
N ASN A 225 13.22 -5.30 -4.44
CA ASN A 225 14.44 -5.90 -5.02
C ASN A 225 15.05 -6.99 -4.10
N PHE A 226 14.75 -7.02 -2.81
CA PHE A 226 15.34 -7.98 -1.88
C PHE A 226 14.35 -9.02 -1.34
N GLY A 227 13.15 -9.15 -1.95
CA GLY A 227 12.08 -10.04 -1.49
C GLY A 227 12.16 -11.49 -2.00
N GLU A 228 11.44 -12.41 -1.33
CA GLU A 228 11.43 -13.86 -1.63
C GLU A 228 10.59 -14.26 -2.86
N GLU A 229 9.61 -13.44 -3.29
CA GLU A 229 8.74 -13.78 -4.43
C GLU A 229 9.08 -12.94 -5.66
N LEU A 230 9.82 -13.55 -6.58
CA LEU A 230 9.70 -13.21 -8.01
C LEU A 230 8.22 -13.35 -8.37
N ASP A 231 7.58 -12.25 -8.77
CA ASP A 231 6.19 -12.24 -9.21
C ASP A 231 6.00 -13.32 -10.29
N LYS A 232 5.24 -14.38 -9.98
CA LYS A 232 4.96 -15.47 -10.95
C LYS A 232 4.18 -14.98 -12.19
N ASN A 233 3.64 -13.76 -12.15
CA ASN A 233 3.02 -13.09 -13.30
C ASN A 233 3.93 -12.03 -13.95
N ALA A 234 5.00 -11.58 -13.28
CA ALA A 234 6.10 -10.88 -13.94
C ALA A 234 6.95 -11.96 -14.59
N ARG A 235 6.71 -12.18 -15.89
CA ARG A 235 7.51 -13.08 -16.73
C ARG A 235 8.99 -13.04 -16.31
N SER A 236 9.49 -14.10 -15.69
CA SER A 236 10.87 -14.62 -15.57
C SER A 236 12.11 -13.69 -15.49
N ASN A 237 12.00 -12.35 -15.54
CA ASN A 237 13.10 -11.45 -15.92
C ASN A 237 13.26 -10.24 -14.97
N GLN A 238 12.66 -10.26 -13.78
CA GLN A 238 12.90 -9.21 -12.79
C GLN A 238 14.24 -9.46 -12.09
N ASP A 239 15.28 -8.75 -12.54
CA ASP A 239 16.60 -8.78 -11.94
C ASP A 239 16.59 -8.10 -10.56
N VAL A 240 16.23 -8.87 -9.53
CA VAL A 240 15.99 -8.43 -8.17
C VAL A 240 17.22 -7.80 -7.49
N PHE A 241 18.45 -7.98 -7.98
CA PHE A 241 19.64 -7.35 -7.39
C PHE A 241 20.34 -6.37 -8.33
N SER A 242 19.64 -5.87 -9.37
CA SER A 242 20.26 -5.00 -10.38
C SER A 242 20.81 -3.71 -9.79
N ASP A 243 20.13 -3.11 -8.81
CA ASP A 243 20.53 -1.80 -8.29
C ASP A 243 21.87 -1.89 -7.55
N ILE A 244 22.04 -2.86 -6.63
CA ILE A 244 23.33 -3.10 -5.95
C ILE A 244 24.40 -3.57 -6.95
N ARG A 245 24.06 -4.40 -7.93
CA ARG A 245 25.00 -4.86 -8.98
C ARG A 245 25.52 -3.70 -9.83
N ASN A 246 24.69 -2.68 -10.04
CA ASN A 246 25.03 -1.47 -10.76
C ASN A 246 25.65 -0.39 -9.86
N GLY A 247 25.97 -0.71 -8.60
CA GLY A 247 26.62 0.19 -7.66
C GLY A 247 25.72 1.30 -7.11
N ILE A 248 24.40 1.20 -7.28
CA ILE A 248 23.44 2.22 -6.82
C ILE A 248 23.18 2.01 -5.34
N VAL A 249 23.45 3.02 -4.52
CA VAL A 249 23.20 2.99 -3.06
C VAL A 249 21.75 3.42 -2.79
N THR A 250 20.84 2.47 -2.73
CA THR A 250 19.43 2.67 -2.34
C THR A 250 19.22 2.64 -0.83
N PHE A 251 18.01 2.93 -0.33
CA PHE A 251 17.71 2.91 1.10
C PHE A 251 18.13 1.63 1.84
N PRO A 252 17.74 0.42 1.41
CA PRO A 252 18.20 -0.81 2.07
C PRO A 252 19.73 -0.98 2.05
N ILE A 253 20.38 -0.59 0.96
CA ILE A 253 21.84 -0.71 0.82
C ILE A 253 22.54 0.25 1.76
N CYS A 254 22.11 1.51 1.82
CA CYS A 254 22.67 2.50 2.74
C CYS A 254 22.52 2.08 4.20
N LYS A 255 21.37 1.48 4.56
CA LYS A 255 21.09 1.03 5.93
C LYS A 255 21.92 -0.16 6.36
N LEU A 256 22.29 -1.02 5.41
CA LEU A 256 23.06 -2.23 5.65
C LEU A 256 24.48 -2.11 5.13
N ILE A 257 24.98 -0.90 4.87
CA ILE A 257 26.25 -0.69 4.18
C ILE A 257 27.46 -1.20 4.97
N GLU A 258 27.30 -1.37 6.28
CA GLU A 258 28.33 -1.91 7.14
C GLU A 258 28.38 -3.44 7.17
N GLU A 259 27.32 -4.10 6.70
CA GLU A 259 27.18 -5.55 6.67
C GLU A 259 28.10 -6.18 5.63
N THR A 260 28.74 -7.29 6.00
CA THR A 260 29.77 -7.94 5.17
C THR A 260 29.23 -8.33 3.80
N GLU A 261 28.03 -8.92 3.74
CA GLU A 261 27.39 -9.31 2.48
C GLU A 261 27.17 -8.12 1.54
N ILE A 262 26.88 -6.93 2.06
CA ILE A 262 26.66 -5.72 1.25
C ILE A 262 27.99 -5.16 0.75
N LYS A 263 29.00 -5.06 1.63
CA LYS A 263 30.36 -4.62 1.25
C LYS A 263 30.96 -5.49 0.15
N GLU A 264 30.90 -6.81 0.32
CA GLU A 264 31.40 -7.76 -0.69
C GLU A 264 30.72 -7.56 -2.05
N ALA A 265 29.42 -7.26 -2.06
CA ALA A 265 28.66 -7.09 -3.30
C ALA A 265 28.95 -5.76 -4.01
N LEU A 266 29.29 -4.73 -3.24
CA LEU A 266 29.71 -3.43 -3.75
C LEU A 266 31.13 -3.49 -4.34
N GLU A 267 32.01 -4.35 -3.82
CA GLU A 267 33.36 -4.60 -4.34
C GLU A 267 33.36 -5.56 -5.54
N ASN A 268 32.53 -6.60 -5.49
CA ASN A 268 32.42 -7.63 -6.52
C ASN A 268 30.96 -7.91 -6.88
N SER A 269 30.45 -7.18 -7.87
CA SER A 269 29.05 -7.23 -8.27
C SER A 269 28.58 -8.60 -8.80
N GLU A 270 29.49 -9.46 -9.26
CA GLU A 270 29.16 -10.80 -9.76
C GLU A 270 28.60 -11.72 -8.66
N ILE A 271 28.95 -11.50 -7.38
CA ILE A 271 28.44 -12.34 -6.28
C ILE A 271 26.91 -12.22 -6.12
N THR A 272 26.34 -11.09 -6.56
CA THR A 272 24.89 -10.83 -6.51
C THR A 272 24.07 -11.82 -7.35
N LYS A 273 24.69 -12.50 -8.31
CA LYS A 273 24.08 -13.56 -9.12
C LYS A 273 23.99 -14.90 -8.38
N GLY A 274 24.79 -15.09 -7.32
CA GLY A 274 24.85 -16.33 -6.56
C GLY A 274 23.68 -16.51 -5.60
N LYS A 275 22.94 -17.62 -5.73
CA LYS A 275 21.73 -17.87 -4.91
C LYS A 275 22.01 -17.90 -3.39
N VAL A 276 23.19 -18.35 -3.00
CA VAL A 276 23.62 -18.37 -1.58
C VAL A 276 23.67 -16.96 -1.00
N TRP A 277 24.31 -16.02 -1.71
CA TRP A 277 24.40 -14.63 -1.30
C TRP A 277 23.01 -13.97 -1.27
N GLN A 278 22.19 -14.21 -2.31
CA GLN A 278 20.82 -13.66 -2.38
C GLN A 278 19.97 -14.08 -1.17
N ASN A 279 20.04 -15.36 -0.78
CA ASN A 279 19.31 -15.86 0.39
C ASN A 279 19.80 -15.23 1.69
N LYS A 280 21.12 -15.01 1.84
CA LYS A 280 21.69 -14.33 3.01
C LYS A 280 21.19 -12.90 3.13
N VAL A 281 21.24 -12.12 2.04
CA VAL A 281 20.79 -10.72 2.06
C VAL A 281 19.29 -10.61 2.27
N THR A 282 18.51 -11.51 1.69
CA THR A 282 17.05 -11.59 1.94
C THR A 282 16.76 -11.80 3.43
N LYS A 283 17.50 -12.72 4.07
CA LYS A 283 17.41 -12.98 5.51
C LYS A 283 17.84 -11.76 6.34
N LEU A 284 18.97 -11.16 6.00
CA LEU A 284 19.48 -9.95 6.65
C LEU A 284 18.44 -8.82 6.64
N ILE A 285 17.79 -8.58 5.51
CA ILE A 285 16.73 -7.57 5.42
C ILE A 285 15.53 -7.93 6.28
N SER A 286 15.14 -9.20 6.34
CA SER A 286 14.02 -9.66 7.18
C SER A 286 14.30 -9.53 8.69
N GLU A 287 15.56 -9.65 9.10
CA GLU A 287 15.98 -9.60 10.51
C GLU A 287 16.37 -8.17 10.97
N SER A 288 16.65 -7.27 10.03
CA SER A 288 17.00 -5.87 10.32
C SER A 288 15.79 -4.96 10.55
N ASP A 289 16.03 -3.77 11.11
CA ASP A 289 15.01 -2.71 11.29
C ASP A 289 14.60 -2.01 9.97
N VAL A 290 15.21 -2.34 8.83
CA VAL A 290 14.98 -1.67 7.53
C VAL A 290 13.49 -1.68 7.13
N ASN A 291 12.83 -2.82 7.30
CA ASN A 291 11.40 -2.96 6.98
C ASN A 291 10.54 -2.08 7.90
N LYS A 292 10.86 -2.06 9.20
CA LYS A 292 10.15 -1.27 10.21
C LYS A 292 10.30 0.23 9.93
N GLU A 293 11.50 0.68 9.56
CA GLU A 293 11.73 2.06 9.16
C GLU A 293 10.93 2.45 7.91
N ALA A 294 10.93 1.59 6.88
CA ALA A 294 10.18 1.83 5.66
C ALA A 294 8.65 1.91 5.92
N ILE A 295 8.12 1.04 6.79
CA ILE A 295 6.72 1.09 7.22
C ILE A 295 6.42 2.43 7.94
N GLN A 296 7.31 2.89 8.81
CA GLN A 296 7.14 4.17 9.51
C GLN A 296 7.14 5.35 8.54
N ILE A 297 8.02 5.35 7.53
CA ILE A 297 8.05 6.38 6.48
C ILE A 297 6.75 6.37 5.69
N ALA A 298 6.29 5.20 5.25
CA ALA A 298 5.04 5.04 4.52
C ALA A 298 3.81 5.49 5.35
N ALA A 299 3.77 5.15 6.64
CA ALA A 299 2.68 5.54 7.54
C ALA A 299 2.65 7.07 7.77
N LYS A 300 3.81 7.69 7.98
CA LYS A 300 3.93 9.16 8.10
C LYS A 300 3.50 9.85 6.81
N SER A 301 3.98 9.35 5.67
CA SER A 301 3.58 9.84 4.35
C SER A 301 2.06 9.79 4.19
N TYR A 302 1.44 8.64 4.46
CA TYR A 302 -0.01 8.48 4.40
C TYR A 302 -0.75 9.47 5.28
N GLY A 303 -0.34 9.63 6.55
CA GLY A 303 -0.98 10.57 7.48
C GLY A 303 -0.98 12.00 6.94
N MET A 304 0.14 12.46 6.37
CA MET A 304 0.23 13.80 5.79
C MET A 304 -0.65 13.97 4.54
N HIS A 305 -0.67 12.97 3.65
CA HIS A 305 -1.53 13.02 2.46
C HIS A 305 -3.01 12.96 2.83
N LYS A 306 -3.36 12.15 3.84
CA LYS A 306 -4.72 12.10 4.38
C LYS A 306 -5.15 13.49 4.85
N ASN A 307 -4.38 14.09 5.74
CA ASN A 307 -4.68 15.42 6.27
C ASN A 307 -4.75 16.49 5.15
N PHE A 308 -3.85 16.40 4.16
CA PHE A 308 -3.88 17.30 3.00
C PHE A 308 -5.16 17.14 2.19
N PHE A 309 -5.53 15.92 1.79
CA PHE A 309 -6.72 15.73 0.97
C PHE A 309 -8.03 15.98 1.72
N GLU A 310 -8.07 15.78 3.04
CA GLU A 310 -9.22 16.16 3.88
C GLU A 310 -9.50 17.67 3.89
N SER A 311 -8.53 18.53 3.52
CA SER A 311 -8.79 19.97 3.37
C SER A 311 -9.42 20.34 2.02
N TYR A 312 -9.38 19.44 1.03
CA TYR A 312 -9.97 19.65 -0.31
C TYR A 312 -11.21 18.79 -0.57
N LEU A 313 -11.34 17.66 0.13
CA LEU A 313 -12.33 16.62 -0.13
C LEU A 313 -13.10 16.25 1.14
N SER A 314 -14.43 16.12 1.01
CA SER A 314 -15.27 15.56 2.07
C SER A 314 -15.06 14.05 2.26
N ASP A 315 -14.60 13.35 1.21
CA ASP A 315 -14.17 11.96 1.28
C ASP A 315 -12.89 11.73 0.43
N PRO A 316 -11.70 11.76 1.04
CA PRO A 316 -10.44 11.49 0.33
C PRO A 316 -10.19 9.98 0.13
N SER A 317 -11.06 9.11 0.64
CA SER A 317 -10.85 7.66 0.63
C SER A 317 -10.60 7.08 -0.77
N PRO A 318 -11.30 7.50 -1.85
CA PRO A 318 -11.00 7.04 -3.20
C PRO A 318 -9.58 7.40 -3.64
N MET A 319 -9.15 8.64 -3.40
CA MET A 319 -7.82 9.14 -3.76
C MET A 319 -6.73 8.42 -2.97
N LEU A 320 -6.88 8.34 -1.64
CA LEU A 320 -5.94 7.68 -0.74
C LEU A 320 -5.85 6.17 -0.98
N LEU A 321 -6.97 5.49 -1.22
CA LEU A 321 -6.97 4.06 -1.51
C LEU A 321 -6.27 3.74 -2.83
N LYS A 322 -6.34 4.61 -3.84
CA LYS A 322 -5.67 4.35 -5.14
C LYS A 322 -4.20 4.75 -5.15
N ILE A 323 -3.81 5.77 -4.37
CA ILE A 323 -2.42 6.16 -4.17
C ILE A 323 -1.71 5.13 -3.29
N PHE A 324 -2.22 4.90 -2.08
CA PHE A 324 -1.59 4.02 -1.10
C PHE A 324 -2.02 2.56 -1.19
N GLY A 325 -3.03 2.23 -2.01
CA GLY A 325 -3.42 0.85 -2.31
C GLY A 325 -2.29 0.04 -2.92
N MET A 326 -1.32 0.67 -3.56
CA MET A 326 -0.06 0.03 -3.97
C MET A 326 0.79 -0.39 -2.77
N LEU A 327 0.85 0.41 -1.71
CA LEU A 327 1.61 0.04 -0.50
C LEU A 327 0.89 -1.06 0.28
N ILE A 328 -0.44 -1.14 0.17
CA ILE A 328 -1.30 -2.07 0.91
C ILE A 328 -1.51 -3.41 0.18
N ASN A 329 -1.62 -3.40 -1.16
CA ASN A 329 -1.95 -4.57 -1.98
C ASN A 329 -0.83 -4.96 -2.94
N ASN A 330 0.41 -4.52 -2.69
CA ASN A 330 1.51 -4.96 -3.53
C ASN A 330 1.68 -6.48 -3.39
N LYS A 331 1.64 -7.21 -4.50
CA LYS A 331 2.11 -8.61 -4.51
C LYS A 331 3.62 -8.72 -4.28
N TYR A 332 4.39 -7.64 -4.51
CA TYR A 332 5.80 -7.54 -4.10
C TYR A 332 5.97 -7.49 -2.58
N PHE A 333 4.93 -7.12 -1.83
CA PHE A 333 4.85 -7.41 -0.40
C PHE A 333 4.30 -8.83 -0.23
N ASN A 334 5.17 -9.82 -0.27
CA ASN A 334 4.94 -11.04 0.51
C ASN A 334 5.71 -10.99 1.85
N GLN A 335 6.18 -9.80 2.24
CA GLN A 335 6.78 -9.57 3.54
C GLN A 335 5.67 -9.46 4.59
N LYS A 336 5.38 -10.58 5.22
CA LYS A 336 4.43 -10.78 6.34
C LYS A 336 4.45 -9.62 7.36
N ILE A 337 5.62 -9.05 7.62
CA ILE A 337 5.88 -7.96 8.59
C ILE A 337 5.15 -6.64 8.24
N VAL A 338 5.06 -6.27 6.95
CA VAL A 338 4.42 -5.01 6.50
C VAL A 338 2.89 -5.09 6.66
N PHE A 339 2.30 -6.27 6.47
CA PHE A 339 0.87 -6.48 6.71
C PHE A 339 0.55 -6.50 8.21
N ASP A 340 1.42 -7.11 9.00
CA ASP A 340 1.17 -7.39 10.41
C ASP A 340 1.25 -6.13 11.30
N GLU A 341 2.18 -5.21 10.99
CA GLU A 341 2.44 -4.00 11.78
C GLU A 341 1.88 -2.70 11.20
N SER A 342 1.35 -2.69 9.97
CA SER A 342 0.88 -1.45 9.32
C SER A 342 -0.26 -0.75 10.10
N PRO A 343 -0.03 0.46 10.64
CA PRO A 343 -1.09 1.27 11.25
C PRO A 343 -2.21 1.60 10.26
N LEU A 344 -1.87 1.61 8.97
CA LEU A 344 -2.75 1.93 7.87
C LEU A 344 -3.80 0.83 7.68
N LEU A 345 -3.41 -0.44 7.68
CA LEU A 345 -4.36 -1.57 7.62
C LEU A 345 -5.25 -1.65 8.87
N ARG A 346 -4.69 -1.33 10.06
CA ARG A 346 -5.43 -1.28 11.33
C ARG A 346 -6.50 -0.16 11.37
N SER A 347 -6.40 0.81 10.46
CA SER A 347 -7.35 1.93 10.33
C SER A 347 -8.54 1.62 9.43
N PHE A 348 -8.62 0.42 8.83
CA PHE A 348 -9.76 0.02 7.99
C PHE A 348 -10.46 -1.24 8.53
N VAL A 349 -11.76 -1.34 8.24
CA VAL A 349 -12.58 -2.53 8.48
C VAL A 349 -13.05 -3.14 7.17
N VAL A 350 -13.35 -4.44 7.16
CA VAL A 350 -13.94 -5.13 6.01
C VAL A 350 -15.46 -5.02 6.06
N LEU A 351 -16.07 -4.18 5.22
CA LEU A 351 -17.53 -4.10 5.07
C LEU A 351 -18.09 -5.42 4.55
N CYS A 352 -19.29 -5.77 4.99
CA CYS A 352 -19.97 -6.98 4.56
C CYS A 352 -21.49 -6.84 4.51
N ASP A 353 -22.14 -7.79 3.86
CA ASP A 353 -23.59 -7.96 3.91
C ASP A 353 -24.04 -8.78 5.14
N LYS A 354 -25.35 -8.97 5.30
CA LYS A 354 -25.93 -9.67 6.46
C LYS A 354 -25.54 -11.15 6.53
N LYS A 355 -24.97 -11.70 5.47
CA LYS A 355 -24.49 -13.09 5.36
C LYS A 355 -22.97 -13.17 5.53
N GLY A 356 -22.29 -12.06 5.84
CA GLY A 356 -20.84 -11.99 6.01
C GLY A 356 -20.06 -11.99 4.69
N LYS A 357 -20.73 -11.78 3.55
CA LYS A 357 -20.07 -11.64 2.25
C LYS A 357 -19.41 -10.27 2.18
N GLU A 358 -18.13 -10.26 1.86
CA GLU A 358 -17.31 -9.04 1.83
C GLU A 358 -17.73 -8.11 0.69
N MET A 359 -17.87 -6.83 1.01
CA MET A 359 -18.35 -5.78 0.10
C MET A 359 -17.35 -4.63 -0.06
N GLY A 360 -16.49 -4.41 0.93
CA GLY A 360 -15.73 -3.16 1.00
C GLY A 360 -14.61 -3.20 2.02
N THR A 361 -13.65 -2.29 1.90
CA THR A 361 -12.98 -1.73 3.07
C THR A 361 -13.46 -0.31 3.28
N TYR A 362 -13.48 0.10 4.53
CA TYR A 362 -13.90 1.43 4.96
C TYR A 362 -13.10 1.88 6.16
N ASP A 363 -12.92 3.19 6.34
CA ASP A 363 -12.24 3.72 7.53
C ASP A 363 -12.95 3.21 8.79
N LYS A 364 -12.17 2.70 9.73
CA LYS A 364 -12.66 2.04 10.93
C LYS A 364 -13.51 3.01 11.74
N LEU A 365 -13.01 4.21 12.04
CA LEU A 365 -13.75 5.15 12.88
C LEU A 365 -15.03 5.62 12.19
N ARG A 366 -14.98 5.90 10.88
CA ARG A 366 -16.17 6.27 10.12
C ARG A 366 -17.20 5.14 10.04
N ALA A 367 -16.78 3.89 9.87
CA ALA A 367 -17.69 2.74 9.88
C ALA A 367 -18.47 2.65 11.19
N HIS A 368 -17.80 2.91 12.33
CA HIS A 368 -18.45 2.91 13.63
C HIS A 368 -19.34 4.15 13.82
N LYS A 369 -18.94 5.32 13.32
CA LYS A 369 -19.75 6.55 13.39
C LYS A 369 -21.02 6.47 12.52
N GLU A 370 -20.91 5.89 11.33
CA GLU A 370 -22.01 5.76 10.36
C GLU A 370 -22.83 4.47 10.55
N GLY A 371 -22.37 3.55 11.41
CA GLY A 371 -23.05 2.27 11.67
C GLY A 371 -23.04 1.31 10.48
N LEU A 372 -21.93 1.29 9.73
CA LEU A 372 -21.78 0.41 8.58
C LEU A 372 -21.42 -1.01 8.99
N MET A 373 -22.07 -2.00 8.37
CA MET A 373 -21.87 -3.41 8.70
C MET A 373 -20.51 -3.92 8.26
N HIS A 374 -19.74 -4.47 9.19
CA HIS A 374 -18.38 -4.91 8.92
C HIS A 374 -17.99 -6.20 9.68
N LYS A 375 -16.93 -6.88 9.23
CA LYS A 375 -16.53 -8.19 9.76
C LYS A 375 -15.64 -8.06 10.99
N THR A 376 -15.99 -8.79 12.03
CA THR A 376 -15.21 -8.92 13.26
C THR A 376 -14.96 -10.39 13.60
N PHE A 377 -14.09 -10.61 14.57
CA PHE A 377 -13.97 -11.89 15.24
C PHE A 377 -13.86 -11.69 16.75
N SER A 378 -14.35 -12.69 17.49
CA SER A 378 -14.25 -12.77 18.94
C SER A 378 -13.64 -14.11 19.34
N ILE A 379 -12.57 -14.06 20.12
CA ILE A 379 -11.82 -15.22 20.60
C ILE A 379 -12.22 -15.55 22.03
N PHE A 380 -12.38 -16.85 22.28
CA PHE A 380 -12.57 -17.43 23.60
C PHE A 380 -11.49 -18.47 23.87
N ILE A 381 -10.63 -18.18 24.83
CA ILE A 381 -9.59 -19.10 25.30
C ILE A 381 -10.05 -19.75 26.60
N TYR A 382 -9.85 -21.06 26.67
CA TYR A 382 -10.10 -21.88 27.85
C TYR A 382 -8.81 -22.54 28.32
N ASN A 383 -8.60 -22.63 29.63
CA ASN A 383 -7.50 -23.40 30.18
C ASN A 383 -7.93 -24.86 30.45
N SER A 384 -6.97 -25.69 30.88
CA SER A 384 -7.21 -27.11 31.22
C SER A 384 -8.18 -27.31 32.39
N LYS A 385 -8.42 -26.29 33.22
CA LYS A 385 -9.39 -26.30 34.32
C LYS A 385 -10.82 -25.96 33.88
N GLY A 386 -11.03 -25.64 32.60
CA GLY A 386 -12.32 -25.23 32.06
C GLY A 386 -12.67 -23.76 32.34
N GLU A 387 -11.72 -22.96 32.81
CA GLU A 387 -11.90 -21.53 33.03
C GLU A 387 -11.72 -20.77 31.71
N HIS A 388 -12.52 -19.73 31.50
CA HIS A 388 -12.43 -18.80 30.38
C HIS A 388 -11.57 -17.57 30.74
N LEU A 389 -10.67 -17.18 29.85
CA LEU A 389 -9.88 -15.95 30.00
C LEU A 389 -10.72 -14.74 29.59
N VAL A 390 -11.01 -13.85 30.53
CA VAL A 390 -11.61 -12.54 30.26
C VAL A 390 -10.57 -11.44 30.39
N GLN A 391 -10.72 -10.36 29.60
CA GLN A 391 -9.85 -9.20 29.65
C GLN A 391 -10.61 -7.92 30.00
N LYS A 392 -9.91 -6.95 30.56
CA LYS A 392 -10.43 -5.61 30.85
C LYS A 392 -9.81 -4.61 29.91
N ARG A 393 -10.66 -3.96 29.12
CA ARG A 393 -10.25 -3.01 28.08
C ARG A 393 -9.46 -1.85 28.68
N SER A 394 -8.36 -1.47 28.02
CA SER A 394 -7.49 -0.37 28.45
C SER A 394 -8.19 1.00 28.34
N ASP A 395 -7.54 2.02 28.89
CA ASP A 395 -8.01 3.41 28.79
C ASP A 395 -7.69 4.06 27.43
N SER A 396 -6.89 3.40 26.60
CA SER A 396 -6.56 3.86 25.24
C SER A 396 -7.57 3.40 24.18
N GLN A 397 -8.58 2.61 24.56
CA GLN A 397 -9.59 2.11 23.63
C GLN A 397 -10.57 3.22 23.21
N PRO A 398 -11.04 3.23 21.94
CA PRO A 398 -11.90 4.30 21.43
C PRO A 398 -13.33 4.27 22.01
N HIS A 399 -13.78 3.13 22.54
CA HIS A 399 -15.06 2.96 23.24
C HIS A 399 -14.98 1.77 24.19
N SER A 400 -16.01 1.66 25.05
CA SER A 400 -16.14 0.56 26.03
C SER A 400 -14.90 0.43 26.93
N VAL A 401 -14.32 1.58 27.28
CA VAL A 401 -13.11 1.70 28.11
C VAL A 401 -13.36 1.12 29.50
N GLY A 402 -12.41 0.34 30.00
CA GLY A 402 -12.47 -0.23 31.35
C GLY A 402 -13.47 -1.37 31.55
N LEU A 403 -14.24 -1.74 30.52
CA LEU A 403 -15.19 -2.84 30.57
C LEU A 403 -14.48 -4.20 30.38
N TRP A 404 -14.99 -5.21 31.08
CA TRP A 404 -14.64 -6.61 30.92
C TRP A 404 -15.25 -7.21 29.65
N SER A 405 -14.50 -8.06 28.96
CA SER A 405 -14.90 -8.68 27.70
C SER A 405 -14.38 -10.11 27.61
N ASN A 406 -14.86 -10.86 26.61
CA ASN A 406 -14.24 -12.12 26.15
C ASN A 406 -12.73 -11.93 25.90
N THR A 407 -11.99 -13.04 25.80
CA THR A 407 -10.52 -13.05 25.70
C THR A 407 -9.96 -11.98 24.78
N TYR A 408 -10.43 -11.91 23.53
CA TYR A 408 -9.98 -10.88 22.59
C TYR A 408 -11.01 -10.68 21.47
N SER A 409 -11.22 -9.44 21.03
CA SER A 409 -12.12 -9.11 19.91
C SER A 409 -11.50 -8.06 19.02
N SER A 410 -11.59 -8.24 17.71
CA SER A 410 -11.03 -7.29 16.74
C SER A 410 -11.68 -7.42 15.36
N HIS A 411 -11.16 -6.63 14.41
CA HIS A 411 -11.66 -6.52 13.05
C HIS A 411 -10.92 -7.47 12.11
N CYS A 412 -11.64 -8.03 11.14
CA CYS A 412 -10.98 -8.76 10.04
C CYS A 412 -10.19 -7.78 9.16
N ILE A 413 -9.04 -8.22 8.65
CA ILE A 413 -8.22 -7.44 7.71
C ILE A 413 -8.48 -7.92 6.28
N SER A 414 -8.67 -6.96 5.37
CA SER A 414 -8.91 -7.27 3.95
C SER A 414 -7.72 -8.01 3.34
N GLY A 415 -7.99 -9.13 2.68
CA GLY A 415 -6.95 -9.93 2.02
C GLY A 415 -6.27 -10.94 2.94
N GLU A 416 -6.47 -10.88 4.25
CA GLU A 416 -5.94 -11.85 5.21
C GLU A 416 -6.98 -12.92 5.56
N LYS A 417 -6.53 -14.16 5.80
CA LYS A 417 -7.41 -15.21 6.33
C LYS A 417 -7.72 -14.93 7.80
N LEU A 418 -8.99 -14.98 8.18
CA LEU A 418 -9.47 -14.69 9.54
C LEU A 418 -8.67 -15.38 10.66
N LEU A 419 -8.37 -16.68 10.51
CA LEU A 419 -7.61 -17.41 11.53
C LEU A 419 -6.16 -16.93 11.66
N VAL A 420 -5.57 -16.43 10.57
CA VAL A 420 -4.21 -15.87 10.59
C VAL A 420 -4.23 -14.55 11.36
N THR A 421 -5.16 -13.64 11.03
CA THR A 421 -5.35 -12.38 11.76
C THR A 421 -5.60 -12.63 13.25
N ALA A 422 -6.51 -13.57 13.57
CA ALA A 422 -6.92 -13.85 14.94
C ALA A 422 -5.77 -14.40 15.79
N LYS A 423 -5.03 -15.40 15.31
CA LYS A 423 -3.88 -15.98 16.02
C LYS A 423 -2.79 -14.94 16.25
N ARG A 424 -2.51 -14.13 15.23
CA ARG A 424 -1.51 -13.07 15.33
C ARG A 424 -1.90 -12.01 16.36
N LYS A 425 -3.13 -11.51 16.29
CA LYS A 425 -3.62 -10.51 17.25
C LYS A 425 -3.65 -11.02 18.68
N LEU A 426 -4.04 -12.28 18.86
CA LEU A 426 -4.00 -12.95 20.15
C LEU A 426 -2.57 -13.00 20.73
N LYS A 427 -1.56 -13.28 19.88
CA LYS A 427 -0.15 -13.24 20.26
C LYS A 427 0.35 -11.82 20.54
N GLU A 428 0.08 -10.87 19.66
CA GLU A 428 0.54 -9.47 19.78
C GLU A 428 0.02 -8.80 21.05
N ASP A 429 -1.27 -8.98 21.35
CA ASP A 429 -1.95 -8.16 22.35
C ASP A 429 -2.10 -8.86 23.71
N LEU A 430 -1.98 -10.19 23.75
CA LEU A 430 -2.11 -10.98 24.97
C LEU A 430 -0.95 -11.96 25.21
N GLY A 431 0.02 -12.06 24.30
CA GLY A 431 1.13 -13.01 24.41
C GLY A 431 0.72 -14.47 24.24
N ILE A 432 -0.50 -14.75 23.74
CA ILE A 432 -1.07 -16.09 23.69
C ILE A 432 -0.87 -16.69 22.29
N GLU A 433 -0.23 -17.85 22.23
CA GLU A 433 -0.17 -18.69 21.04
C GLU A 433 -1.08 -19.91 21.23
N ALA A 434 -2.18 -19.94 20.49
CA ALA A 434 -3.16 -21.02 20.57
C ALA A 434 -3.68 -21.41 19.17
N ASP A 435 -4.03 -22.68 19.02
CA ASP A 435 -4.87 -23.11 17.91
C ASP A 435 -6.30 -22.60 18.11
N LEU A 436 -6.87 -22.09 17.03
CA LEU A 436 -8.19 -21.46 17.02
C LEU A 436 -9.08 -22.17 16.03
N GLU A 437 -10.28 -22.51 16.48
CA GLU A 437 -11.31 -23.13 15.67
C GLU A 437 -12.56 -22.25 15.62
N LYS A 438 -13.18 -22.17 14.45
CA LYS A 438 -14.45 -21.43 14.30
C LYS A 438 -15.58 -22.19 14.96
N ARG A 439 -16.29 -21.53 15.87
CA ARG A 439 -17.48 -22.09 16.54
C ARG A 439 -18.77 -21.74 15.80
N PHE A 440 -19.03 -20.46 15.53
CA PHE A 440 -20.15 -19.97 14.73
C PHE A 440 -19.91 -18.53 14.26
N SER A 441 -20.81 -17.99 13.43
CA SER A 441 -20.81 -16.57 13.07
C SER A 441 -22.22 -16.02 13.13
N PHE A 442 -22.37 -14.72 13.41
CA PHE A 442 -23.67 -14.07 13.45
C PHE A 442 -23.55 -12.55 13.33
N ALA A 443 -24.66 -11.89 13.00
CA ALA A 443 -24.72 -10.42 12.96
C ALA A 443 -25.39 -9.85 14.23
N TYR A 444 -24.87 -8.73 14.70
CA TYR A 444 -25.48 -7.93 15.77
C TYR A 444 -25.29 -6.43 15.54
N LYS A 445 -26.06 -5.62 16.27
CA LYS A 445 -25.96 -4.17 16.28
C LYS A 445 -26.02 -3.66 17.72
N ILE A 446 -25.03 -2.87 18.11
CA ILE A 446 -24.95 -2.23 19.43
C ILE A 446 -24.64 -0.74 19.22
N HIS A 447 -25.31 0.12 19.98
CA HIS A 447 -24.94 1.53 20.11
C HIS A 447 -24.09 1.70 21.37
N THR A 448 -22.91 2.28 21.23
CA THR A 448 -22.00 2.50 22.36
C THR A 448 -22.20 3.89 22.95
N ASP A 449 -21.78 4.04 24.21
CA ASP A 449 -21.89 5.30 24.96
C ASP A 449 -21.08 6.46 24.34
N ALA A 450 -20.18 6.17 23.40
CA ALA A 450 -19.35 7.15 22.69
C ALA A 450 -20.00 7.71 21.41
N GLY A 451 -21.29 7.43 21.18
CA GLY A 451 -21.97 7.81 19.93
C GLY A 451 -21.51 7.01 18.71
N LEU A 452 -20.90 5.85 18.95
CA LEU A 452 -20.45 4.92 17.91
C LEU A 452 -21.40 3.72 17.85
N THR A 453 -21.37 2.99 16.74
CA THR A 453 -22.23 1.84 16.48
C THR A 453 -21.38 0.65 16.04
N GLU A 454 -21.47 -0.43 16.82
CA GLU A 454 -20.95 -1.76 16.46
C GLU A 454 -22.03 -2.49 15.67
N GLN A 455 -22.06 -2.28 14.36
CA GLN A 455 -22.89 -3.05 13.44
C GLN A 455 -22.00 -4.06 12.71
N VAL A 456 -22.05 -5.33 13.10
CA VAL A 456 -21.01 -6.28 12.70
C VAL A 456 -21.56 -7.65 12.30
N TYR A 457 -20.79 -8.36 11.47
CA TYR A 457 -20.86 -9.80 11.27
C TYR A 457 -19.67 -10.43 11.98
N ASP A 458 -19.93 -11.01 13.14
CA ASP A 458 -18.92 -11.51 14.04
C ASP A 458 -18.69 -13.01 13.88
N THR A 459 -17.43 -13.44 13.95
CA THR A 459 -17.05 -14.85 13.92
C THR A 459 -16.41 -15.24 15.23
N VAL A 460 -17.07 -16.15 15.94
CA VAL A 460 -16.62 -16.64 17.24
C VAL A 460 -15.62 -17.77 17.03
N LEU A 461 -14.44 -17.60 17.63
CA LEU A 461 -13.33 -18.54 17.64
C LEU A 461 -13.11 -19.06 19.05
N ILE A 462 -12.78 -20.35 19.17
CA ILE A 462 -12.42 -20.99 20.43
C ILE A 462 -11.01 -21.55 20.36
N GLY A 463 -10.30 -21.53 21.48
CA GLY A 463 -8.97 -22.10 21.62
C GLY A 463 -8.68 -22.55 23.04
N LYS A 464 -7.55 -23.23 23.23
CA LYS A 464 -7.07 -23.68 24.54
C LYS A 464 -5.67 -23.15 24.83
N TYR A 465 -5.42 -22.75 26.08
CA TYR A 465 -4.13 -22.24 26.50
C TYR A 465 -3.98 -22.30 28.04
N ASP A 466 -2.83 -22.76 28.52
CA ASP A 466 -2.49 -22.86 29.95
C ASP A 466 -1.24 -22.04 30.32
N GLY A 467 -0.67 -21.29 29.36
CA GLY A 467 0.55 -20.52 29.57
C GLY A 467 0.32 -19.14 30.19
N GLU A 468 1.39 -18.36 30.27
CA GLU A 468 1.34 -16.98 30.78
C GLU A 468 0.69 -16.03 29.78
N VAL A 469 -0.02 -15.02 30.32
CA VAL A 469 -0.67 -13.96 29.55
C VAL A 469 0.14 -12.68 29.71
N THR A 470 0.63 -12.13 28.60
CA THR A 470 1.38 -10.87 28.56
C THR A 470 0.55 -9.80 27.89
N LEU A 471 0.00 -8.88 28.69
CA LEU A 471 -0.93 -7.87 28.18
C LEU A 471 -0.20 -6.73 27.48
N ASN A 472 -0.67 -6.37 26.29
CA ASN A 472 -0.37 -5.08 25.69
C ASN A 472 -1.18 -3.98 26.42
N PRO A 473 -0.52 -3.03 27.12
CA PRO A 473 -1.21 -2.02 27.92
C PRO A 473 -2.07 -1.05 27.10
N LYS A 474 -1.87 -0.99 25.78
CA LYS A 474 -2.73 -0.22 24.87
C LYS A 474 -4.07 -0.92 24.58
N GLU A 475 -4.14 -2.24 24.75
CA GLU A 475 -5.35 -3.02 24.45
C GLU A 475 -6.08 -3.46 25.73
N SER A 476 -5.33 -4.01 26.68
CA SER A 476 -5.84 -4.55 27.93
C SER A 476 -5.03 -4.09 29.11
N LYS A 477 -5.69 -3.83 30.23
CA LYS A 477 -5.04 -3.48 31.50
C LYS A 477 -5.11 -4.58 32.55
N GLU A 478 -5.96 -5.58 32.34
CA GLU A 478 -6.18 -6.66 33.30
C GLU A 478 -6.72 -7.90 32.56
N ALA A 479 -6.36 -9.09 33.01
CA ALA A 479 -6.97 -10.33 32.54
C ALA A 479 -7.09 -11.31 33.69
N ARG A 480 -8.15 -12.12 33.68
CA ARG A 480 -8.41 -13.14 34.71
C ARG A 480 -9.07 -14.37 34.12
N TRP A 481 -8.74 -15.51 34.69
CA TRP A 481 -9.45 -16.76 34.44
C TRP A 481 -10.71 -16.80 35.29
N MET A 482 -11.84 -17.16 34.69
CA MET A 482 -13.11 -17.32 35.38
C MET A 482 -13.79 -18.60 34.95
N THR A 483 -14.39 -19.33 35.88
CA THR A 483 -15.36 -20.36 35.51
C THR A 483 -16.52 -19.72 34.76
N ILE A 484 -17.18 -20.48 33.89
CA ILE A 484 -18.32 -19.95 33.15
C ILE A 484 -19.48 -19.64 34.10
N GLU A 485 -19.64 -20.43 35.16
CA GLU A 485 -20.63 -20.21 36.21
C GLU A 485 -20.40 -18.89 36.95
N ASP A 486 -19.17 -18.62 37.39
CA ASP A 486 -18.83 -17.37 38.08
C ASP A 486 -18.99 -16.16 37.15
N LEU A 487 -18.59 -16.32 35.89
CA LEU A 487 -18.74 -15.28 34.87
C LEU A 487 -20.21 -14.95 34.61
N ALA A 488 -21.06 -15.96 34.44
CA ALA A 488 -22.50 -15.76 34.23
C ALA A 488 -23.16 -15.10 35.45
N ASN A 489 -22.76 -15.48 36.66
CA ASN A 489 -23.25 -14.86 37.89
C ASN A 489 -22.78 -13.41 38.03
N ASP A 490 -21.50 -13.12 37.76
CA ASP A 490 -20.96 -11.76 37.85
C ASP A 490 -21.58 -10.84 36.79
N ILE A 491 -21.84 -11.33 35.58
CA ILE A 491 -22.57 -10.57 34.55
C ILE A 491 -24.00 -10.25 34.99
N LYS A 492 -24.69 -11.17 35.67
CA LYS A 492 -26.05 -10.91 36.20
C LYS A 492 -26.05 -9.84 37.28
N ILE A 493 -25.06 -9.86 38.17
CA ILE A 493 -24.94 -8.91 39.29
C ILE A 493 -24.43 -7.55 38.79
N ASN A 494 -23.46 -7.54 37.89
CA ASN A 494 -22.71 -6.37 37.43
C ASN A 494 -22.78 -6.18 35.90
N PRO A 495 -23.95 -6.14 35.24
CA PRO A 495 -24.06 -6.19 33.78
C PRO A 495 -23.45 -4.98 33.05
N ARG A 496 -23.21 -3.88 33.77
CA ARG A 496 -22.61 -2.64 33.24
C ARG A 496 -21.08 -2.64 33.26
N THR A 497 -20.45 -3.60 33.94
CA THR A 497 -18.98 -3.74 33.93
C THR A 497 -18.50 -4.57 32.74
N TYR A 498 -19.42 -5.13 31.95
CA TYR A 498 -19.14 -5.99 30.81
C TYR A 498 -19.58 -5.37 29.49
N THR A 499 -18.84 -5.66 28.44
CA THR A 499 -19.16 -5.21 27.08
C THR A 499 -20.45 -5.86 26.57
N ASP A 500 -21.23 -5.11 25.78
CA ASP A 500 -22.52 -5.58 25.28
C ASP A 500 -22.40 -6.77 24.33
N TRP A 501 -21.38 -6.79 23.46
CA TRP A 501 -21.16 -7.92 22.56
C TRP A 501 -20.81 -9.19 23.33
N PHE A 502 -20.09 -9.09 24.45
CA PHE A 502 -19.71 -10.26 25.22
C PHE A 502 -20.93 -10.94 25.83
N LYS A 503 -21.88 -10.15 26.37
CA LYS A 503 -23.18 -10.66 26.85
C LYS A 503 -23.96 -11.36 25.75
N ILE A 504 -24.02 -10.75 24.55
CA ILE A 504 -24.71 -11.33 23.39
C ILE A 504 -24.06 -12.65 22.96
N ILE A 505 -22.72 -12.71 22.91
CA ILE A 505 -22.01 -13.93 22.49
C ILE A 505 -22.22 -15.05 23.51
N LEU A 506 -22.15 -14.75 24.82
CA LEU A 506 -22.39 -15.75 25.87
C LEU A 506 -23.80 -16.33 25.80
N GLU A 507 -24.82 -15.48 25.58
CA GLU A 507 -26.19 -15.95 25.36
C GLU A 507 -26.27 -16.90 24.16
N ARG A 508 -25.59 -16.57 23.05
CA ARG A 508 -25.51 -17.46 21.87
C ARG A 508 -24.69 -18.73 22.08
N MET A 509 -23.74 -18.71 23.01
CA MET A 509 -23.04 -19.92 23.45
C MET A 509 -23.89 -20.79 24.38
N GLY A 510 -25.06 -20.31 24.82
CA GLY A 510 -25.99 -21.04 25.68
C GLY A 510 -25.94 -20.65 27.16
N TYR A 511 -25.20 -19.60 27.51
CA TYR A 511 -25.05 -19.12 28.88
C TYR A 511 -25.98 -17.92 29.11
N ARG A 512 -26.99 -18.08 29.98
CA ARG A 512 -28.02 -17.08 30.29
C ARG A 512 -27.84 -16.46 31.66
#